data_AF-G4MA81-F1
#
_entry.id   AF-G4MA81-F1
#
_cell.length_a   1.000
_cell.length_b   1.000
_cell.length_c   1.000
_cell.angle_alpha   90.00
_cell.angle_beta   90.00
_cell.angle_gamma   90.00
#
_symmetry.space_group_name_H-M   'P 1'
#
loop_
_entity.id
_entity.type
_entity.pdbx_description
1 polymer ?
#
loop_
_entity_poly.entity_id
_entity_poly.type
_entity_poly.pdbx_seq_one_letter_code
_entity_poly.pdbx_strand_id
1 'polypeptide(L)'
;MERAWQSIDDACRRAFKAAALPFDWRACSLGCGLAGVNNADWLAAFLAAAPAARALSVESNAYTTVLGAHGGEPGVIAALGTGSIAAALDEHGVCRISGGYGFPSGDEASGAWLGLRAVVHLQRVLDGRAPEDGWSREQLARTGATDRDSLVVWLCNANQTAYTTLAPAVFEFPRSSGGGAYWIRRGWKSYGSLRRSIPRARCPPRCASACGSHARIPPRVRSNWRGAIKWRASWQLHPLTQRTKKAVMYSAIATDLDGTLLNSDHQLDPFTAETVRTLAGRGVPIIIATGRHYCDVAGIRDLLGVDAYLITSNGARVHAPGDERIYSRDLDPAAVRRLVQPDLVGGSRVIVNLFADDAWLIDRHAPELLVFHQDSGFKYEVMDLQEHDGQDIAKVLYIGDPADLKETAANLQREFGDALYVTYSLPDCLEVMTSDVSKGRALRYALERLDVDPSQCVAFGDNMNDIDLLETAGHPFMMNNANPDLIKRLPNVPRVGNNFEAGVAHQLRKLFGIRDELALPGQTPD
;
A
#
# COMPACT_ATOMS: atom_id res chain seq x y z
N MET A 1 -5.30 -25.47 15.71
CA MET A 1 -6.54 -25.49 16.52
C MET A 1 -6.35 -26.18 17.87
N GLU A 2 -5.86 -27.42 17.87
CA GLU A 2 -5.59 -28.21 19.09
C GLU A 2 -4.74 -27.47 20.13
N ARG A 3 -3.64 -26.85 19.71
CA ARG A 3 -2.79 -26.04 20.61
C ARG A 3 -3.54 -24.90 21.32
N ALA A 4 -4.52 -24.29 20.66
CA ALA A 4 -5.31 -23.21 21.24
C ALA A 4 -6.25 -23.75 22.34
N TRP A 5 -6.98 -24.83 22.06
CA TRP A 5 -7.84 -25.46 23.05
C TRP A 5 -7.07 -26.08 24.21
N GLN A 6 -5.88 -26.64 23.95
CA GLN A 6 -5.00 -27.12 25.02
C GLN A 6 -4.58 -25.98 25.95
N SER A 7 -4.19 -24.82 25.41
CA SER A 7 -3.85 -23.64 26.21
C SER A 7 -5.04 -23.15 27.05
N ILE A 8 -6.25 -23.16 26.49
CA ILE A 8 -7.48 -22.76 27.20
C ILE A 8 -7.84 -23.78 28.30
N ASP A 9 -7.76 -25.08 28.03
CA ASP A 9 -8.03 -26.14 29.00
C ASP A 9 -7.04 -26.06 30.18
N ASP A 10 -5.75 -25.91 29.89
CA ASP A 10 -4.71 -25.72 30.92
C ASP A 10 -4.99 -24.49 31.79
N ALA A 11 -5.36 -23.36 31.16
CA ALA A 11 -5.69 -22.14 31.89
C ALA A 11 -6.92 -22.32 32.78
N CYS A 12 -7.97 -22.96 32.28
CA CYS A 12 -9.19 -23.23 33.05
C CYS A 12 -8.92 -24.17 34.21
N ARG A 13 -8.19 -25.27 33.99
CA ARG A 13 -7.82 -26.21 35.07
C ARG A 13 -6.99 -25.54 36.15
N ARG A 14 -6.03 -24.69 35.78
CA ARG A 14 -5.25 -23.90 36.75
C ARG A 14 -6.15 -22.97 37.57
N ALA A 15 -7.10 -22.28 36.94
CA ALA A 15 -8.02 -21.39 37.64
C ALA A 15 -8.94 -22.14 38.61
N PHE A 16 -9.51 -23.26 38.20
CA PHE A 16 -10.37 -24.10 39.06
C PHE A 16 -9.58 -24.72 40.22
N LYS A 17 -8.35 -25.18 39.96
CA LYS A 17 -7.44 -25.66 41.01
C LYS A 17 -7.15 -24.56 42.04
N ALA A 18 -6.85 -23.34 41.58
CA ALA A 18 -6.60 -22.20 42.47
C ALA A 18 -7.84 -21.80 43.29
N ALA A 19 -9.05 -21.98 42.73
CA ALA A 19 -10.31 -21.73 43.41
C ALA A 19 -10.82 -22.90 44.27
N ALA A 20 -10.10 -24.03 44.32
CA ALA A 20 -10.51 -25.28 44.97
C ALA A 20 -11.90 -25.80 44.51
N LEU A 21 -12.21 -25.63 43.23
CA LEU A 21 -13.45 -26.10 42.61
C LEU A 21 -13.18 -27.27 41.65
N PRO A 22 -14.11 -28.25 41.54
CA PRO A 22 -14.01 -29.29 40.52
C PRO A 22 -14.20 -28.69 39.12
N PHE A 23 -13.34 -29.08 38.18
CA PHE A 23 -13.43 -28.60 36.80
C PHE A 23 -14.40 -29.43 35.96
N ASP A 24 -15.44 -28.78 35.45
CA ASP A 24 -16.38 -29.33 34.47
C ASP A 24 -16.69 -28.27 33.40
N TRP A 25 -16.41 -28.61 32.14
CA TRP A 25 -16.73 -27.76 31.00
C TRP A 25 -18.21 -27.38 30.96
N ARG A 26 -19.12 -28.30 31.31
CA ARG A 26 -20.57 -28.07 31.26
C ARG A 26 -21.05 -27.03 32.26
N ALA A 27 -20.23 -26.68 33.26
CA ALA A 27 -20.47 -25.60 34.21
C ALA A 27 -19.83 -24.27 33.77
N CYS A 28 -18.97 -24.27 32.76
CA CYS A 28 -18.18 -23.11 32.34
C CYS A 28 -18.88 -22.29 31.24
N SER A 29 -18.90 -20.97 31.39
CA SER A 29 -19.23 -20.03 30.32
C SER A 29 -17.98 -19.26 29.91
N LEU A 30 -17.60 -19.33 28.64
CA LEU A 30 -16.33 -18.79 28.16
C LEU A 30 -16.54 -17.64 27.18
N GLY A 31 -15.77 -16.57 27.38
CA GLY A 31 -15.52 -15.53 26.39
C GLY A 31 -14.07 -15.61 25.94
N CYS A 32 -13.82 -15.86 24.66
CA CYS A 32 -12.49 -16.02 24.10
C CYS A 32 -12.18 -14.88 23.14
N GLY A 33 -11.11 -14.13 23.40
CA GLY A 33 -10.52 -13.18 22.46
C GLY A 33 -9.40 -13.87 21.69
N LEU A 34 -9.61 -14.12 20.40
CA LEU A 34 -8.65 -14.88 19.59
C LEU A 34 -8.19 -14.07 18.38
N ALA A 35 -6.91 -14.23 18.03
CA ALA A 35 -6.40 -13.78 16.73
C ALA A 35 -6.92 -14.71 15.62
N GLY A 36 -7.18 -14.16 14.43
CA GLY A 36 -7.60 -14.97 13.28
C GLY A 36 -9.08 -15.36 13.23
N VAL A 37 -9.92 -14.89 14.16
CA VAL A 37 -11.38 -15.17 14.15
C VAL A 37 -12.11 -14.61 12.93
N ASN A 38 -11.48 -13.67 12.21
CA ASN A 38 -12.00 -13.13 10.96
C ASN A 38 -11.91 -14.14 9.81
N ASN A 39 -11.09 -15.20 9.95
CA ASN A 39 -11.09 -16.32 9.04
C ASN A 39 -12.23 -17.27 9.40
N ALA A 40 -13.22 -17.38 8.52
CA ALA A 40 -14.44 -18.16 8.75
C ALA A 40 -14.16 -19.65 8.97
N ASP A 41 -13.20 -20.22 8.25
CA ASP A 41 -12.85 -21.65 8.36
C ASP A 41 -12.15 -21.95 9.68
N TRP A 42 -11.25 -21.06 10.11
CA TRP A 42 -10.58 -21.19 11.40
C TRP A 42 -11.58 -21.02 12.55
N LEU A 43 -12.49 -20.07 12.45
CA LEU A 43 -13.55 -19.91 13.46
C LEU A 43 -14.44 -21.15 13.51
N ALA A 44 -14.87 -21.68 12.35
CA ALA A 44 -15.68 -22.89 12.28
C ALA A 44 -14.94 -24.10 12.88
N ALA A 45 -13.67 -24.29 12.54
CA ALA A 45 -12.84 -25.37 13.10
C ALA A 45 -12.61 -25.19 14.62
N PHE A 46 -12.46 -23.97 15.11
CA PHE A 46 -12.33 -23.68 16.54
C PHE A 46 -13.61 -24.06 17.29
N LEU A 47 -14.76 -23.65 16.76
CA LEU A 47 -16.08 -23.94 17.33
C LEU A 47 -16.40 -25.44 17.26
N ALA A 48 -16.03 -26.13 16.19
CA ALA A 48 -16.23 -27.56 16.04
C ALA A 48 -15.39 -28.38 17.05
N ALA A 49 -14.18 -27.92 17.36
CA ALA A 49 -13.30 -28.52 18.36
C ALA A 49 -13.64 -28.11 19.81
N ALA A 50 -14.68 -27.28 20.02
CA ALA A 50 -15.00 -26.77 21.35
C ALA A 50 -15.48 -27.89 22.29
N PRO A 51 -15.00 -27.91 23.55
CA PRO A 51 -15.55 -28.80 24.56
C PRO A 51 -17.01 -28.42 24.85
N ALA A 52 -17.74 -29.33 25.51
CA ALA A 52 -19.15 -29.15 25.87
C ALA A 52 -19.35 -28.09 26.98
N ALA A 53 -19.00 -26.84 26.68
CA ALA A 53 -19.16 -25.70 27.56
C ALA A 53 -20.63 -25.29 27.69
N ARG A 54 -21.02 -24.73 28.84
CA ARG A 54 -22.37 -24.16 29.03
C ARG A 54 -22.67 -23.06 28.02
N ALA A 55 -21.68 -22.21 27.76
CA ALA A 55 -21.74 -21.15 26.77
C ALA A 55 -20.33 -20.84 26.26
N LEU A 56 -20.22 -20.49 24.99
CA LEU A 56 -18.98 -20.04 24.36
C LEU A 56 -19.28 -18.84 23.47
N SER A 57 -18.57 -17.74 23.71
CA SER A 57 -18.54 -16.57 22.84
C SER A 57 -17.12 -16.37 22.37
N VAL A 58 -16.93 -16.30 21.05
CA VAL A 58 -15.61 -16.07 20.44
C VAL A 58 -15.65 -14.72 19.77
N GLU A 59 -14.67 -13.89 20.07
CA GLU A 59 -14.53 -12.54 19.56
C GLU A 59 -13.07 -12.27 19.16
N SER A 60 -12.82 -11.19 18.44
CA SER A 60 -11.45 -10.83 18.09
C SER A 60 -10.65 -10.42 19.32
N ASN A 61 -9.36 -10.75 19.30
CA ASN A 61 -8.42 -10.24 20.30
C ASN A 61 -8.48 -8.70 20.36
N ALA A 62 -8.70 -8.00 19.25
CA ALA A 62 -8.89 -6.55 19.20
C ALA A 62 -10.10 -6.08 20.03
N TYR A 63 -11.26 -6.73 19.82
CA TYR A 63 -12.50 -6.40 20.53
C TYR A 63 -12.38 -6.65 22.04
N THR A 64 -11.85 -7.82 22.41
CA THR A 64 -11.63 -8.12 23.83
C THR A 64 -10.60 -7.20 24.48
N THR A 65 -9.60 -6.73 23.73
CA THR A 65 -8.60 -5.77 24.23
C THR A 65 -9.23 -4.41 24.49
N VAL A 66 -10.07 -3.88 23.57
CA VAL A 66 -10.75 -2.58 23.79
C VAL A 66 -11.77 -2.69 24.92
N LEU A 67 -12.48 -3.81 25.01
CA LEU A 67 -13.39 -4.09 26.12
C LEU A 67 -12.68 -4.11 27.46
N GLY A 68 -11.55 -4.83 27.56
CA GLY A 68 -10.77 -4.91 28.79
C GLY A 68 -10.17 -3.57 29.19
N ALA A 69 -9.60 -2.82 28.24
CA ALA A 69 -8.96 -1.52 28.48
C ALA A 69 -9.93 -0.44 29.00
N HIS A 70 -11.21 -0.52 28.59
CA HIS A 70 -12.25 0.45 28.93
C HIS A 70 -13.35 -0.13 29.84
N GLY A 71 -13.19 -1.35 30.35
CA GLY A 71 -14.18 -1.97 31.25
C GLY A 71 -15.57 -2.15 30.63
N GLY A 72 -15.65 -2.31 29.30
CA GLY A 72 -16.88 -2.41 28.53
C GLY A 72 -17.49 -1.08 28.07
N GLU A 73 -16.92 0.06 28.49
CA GLU A 73 -17.36 1.39 28.05
C GLU A 73 -16.78 1.76 26.68
N PRO A 74 -17.41 2.70 25.94
CA PRO A 74 -16.88 3.20 24.68
C PRO A 74 -15.48 3.79 24.83
N GLY A 75 -14.60 3.46 23.90
CA GLY A 75 -13.21 3.88 23.98
C GLY A 75 -12.37 3.39 22.82
N VAL A 76 -11.16 3.95 22.73
CA VAL A 76 -10.18 3.63 21.69
C VAL A 76 -8.92 3.06 22.33
N ILE A 77 -8.36 2.05 21.67
CA ILE A 77 -7.03 1.53 21.97
C ILE A 77 -6.16 1.56 20.72
N ALA A 78 -4.85 1.60 20.95
CA ALA A 78 -3.86 1.14 19.99
C ALA A 78 -2.88 0.24 20.76
N ALA A 79 -2.81 -1.03 20.36
CA ALA A 79 -2.01 -2.05 21.01
C ALA A 79 -0.79 -2.38 20.13
N LEU A 80 0.38 -2.43 20.75
CA LEU A 80 1.65 -2.84 20.16
C LEU A 80 2.21 -4.00 20.97
N GLY A 81 2.58 -5.08 20.28
CA GLY A 81 3.24 -6.24 20.84
C GLY A 81 3.97 -6.99 19.74
N THR A 82 3.80 -8.32 19.67
CA THR A 82 4.23 -9.14 18.53
C THR A 82 3.60 -8.65 17.21
N GLY A 83 2.33 -8.22 17.25
CA GLY A 83 1.64 -7.51 16.16
C GLY A 83 1.19 -6.11 16.57
N SER A 84 0.43 -5.42 15.71
CA SER A 84 -0.15 -4.11 16.05
C SER A 84 -1.58 -3.97 15.55
N ILE A 85 -2.41 -3.26 16.32
CA ILE A 85 -3.81 -3.06 16.00
C ILE A 85 -4.37 -1.84 16.73
N ALA A 86 -5.30 -1.14 16.11
CA ALA A 86 -6.13 -0.15 16.79
C ALA A 86 -7.60 -0.57 16.72
N ALA A 87 -8.34 -0.28 17.79
CA ALA A 87 -9.77 -0.58 17.86
C ALA A 87 -10.53 0.53 18.59
N ALA A 88 -11.72 0.86 18.09
CA ALA A 88 -12.71 1.71 18.76
C ALA A 88 -13.97 0.92 19.06
N LEU A 89 -14.40 0.99 20.31
CA LEU A 89 -15.72 0.57 20.75
C LEU A 89 -16.61 1.82 20.88
N ASP A 90 -17.78 1.82 20.25
CA ASP A 90 -18.75 2.90 20.41
C ASP A 90 -19.86 2.55 21.44
N GLU A 91 -20.73 3.54 21.71
CA GLU A 91 -21.85 3.46 22.66
C GLU A 91 -22.89 2.39 22.32
N HIS A 92 -22.90 1.91 21.07
CA HIS A 92 -23.77 0.83 20.62
C HIS A 92 -23.09 -0.54 20.70
N GLY A 93 -21.85 -0.60 21.21
CA GLY A 93 -21.05 -1.82 21.27
C GLY A 93 -20.56 -2.29 19.90
N VAL A 94 -20.46 -1.39 18.91
CA VAL A 94 -19.85 -1.70 17.62
C VAL A 94 -18.35 -1.44 17.71
N CYS A 95 -17.57 -2.46 17.32
CA CYS A 95 -16.12 -2.37 17.27
C CYS A 95 -15.66 -2.04 15.84
N ARG A 96 -14.92 -0.95 15.67
CA ARG A 96 -14.21 -0.63 14.43
C ARG A 96 -12.73 -0.88 14.64
N ILE A 97 -12.10 -1.59 13.71
CA ILE A 97 -10.69 -1.96 13.77
C ILE A 97 -9.94 -1.22 12.66
N SER A 98 -8.69 -0.83 12.94
CA SER A 98 -7.73 -0.35 11.96
C SER A 98 -6.40 -1.08 12.14
N GLY A 99 -5.81 -1.52 11.02
CA GLY A 99 -4.62 -2.38 11.01
C GLY A 99 -4.92 -3.80 11.49
N GLY A 100 -3.90 -4.52 11.96
CA GLY A 100 -4.04 -5.90 12.42
C GLY A 100 -4.23 -6.93 11.30
N TYR A 101 -3.71 -6.63 10.11
CA TYR A 101 -3.67 -7.55 8.97
C TYR A 101 -2.72 -8.74 9.19
N GLY A 102 -1.85 -8.66 10.20
CA GLY A 102 -0.90 -9.70 10.57
C GLY A 102 0.45 -9.58 9.87
N PHE A 103 1.41 -10.35 10.34
CA PHE A 103 2.76 -10.44 9.79
C PHE A 103 2.81 -11.33 8.54
N PRO A 104 3.68 -11.06 7.53
CA PRO A 104 4.69 -10.00 7.49
C PRO A 104 4.25 -8.67 6.85
N SER A 105 3.08 -8.62 6.22
CA SER A 105 2.65 -7.48 5.40
C SER A 105 2.03 -6.32 6.21
N GLY A 106 1.48 -6.59 7.39
CA GLY A 106 0.91 -5.59 8.29
C GLY A 106 1.71 -5.43 9.59
N ASP A 107 0.99 -5.21 10.70
CA ASP A 107 1.55 -5.06 12.04
C ASP A 107 2.55 -3.90 12.18
N GLU A 108 2.31 -2.78 11.51
CA GLU A 108 3.22 -1.64 11.53
C GLU A 108 3.49 -1.14 12.95
N ALA A 109 4.74 -0.80 13.22
CA ALA A 109 5.24 -0.42 14.54
C ALA A 109 5.21 -1.53 15.61
N SER A 110 4.80 -2.76 15.28
CA SER A 110 4.95 -3.91 16.16
C SER A 110 6.41 -4.33 16.32
N GLY A 111 6.67 -5.21 17.30
CA GLY A 111 7.98 -5.82 17.47
C GLY A 111 8.38 -6.70 16.28
N ALA A 112 7.46 -7.46 15.69
CA ALA A 112 7.78 -8.27 14.52
C ALA A 112 8.12 -7.40 13.29
N TRP A 113 7.40 -6.29 13.11
CA TRP A 113 7.69 -5.33 12.04
C TRP A 113 9.06 -4.68 12.22
N LEU A 114 9.39 -4.24 13.45
CA LEU A 114 10.71 -3.69 13.75
C LEU A 114 11.82 -4.71 13.54
N GLY A 115 11.60 -5.96 13.96
CA GLY A 115 12.54 -7.05 13.75
C GLY A 115 12.77 -7.37 12.28
N LEU A 116 11.72 -7.44 11.47
CA LEU A 116 11.84 -7.65 10.03
C LEU A 116 12.70 -6.57 9.38
N ARG A 117 12.49 -5.30 9.75
CA ARG A 117 13.32 -4.19 9.25
C ARG A 117 14.76 -4.26 9.74
N ALA A 118 14.99 -4.75 10.97
CA ALA A 118 16.34 -5.00 11.45
C ALA A 118 17.04 -6.06 10.60
N VAL A 119 16.37 -7.18 10.30
CA VAL A 119 16.96 -8.25 9.49
C VAL A 119 17.24 -7.82 8.05
N VAL A 120 16.38 -6.99 7.44
CA VAL A 120 16.66 -6.40 6.12
C VAL A 120 17.94 -5.56 6.15
N HIS A 121 18.19 -4.83 7.24
CA HIS A 121 19.45 -4.10 7.40
C HIS A 121 20.64 -5.06 7.60
N LEU A 122 20.48 -6.12 8.40
CA LEU A 122 21.55 -7.12 8.61
C LEU A 122 21.99 -7.78 7.30
N GLN A 123 21.05 -8.06 6.39
CA GLN A 123 21.40 -8.60 5.06
C GLN A 123 22.34 -7.66 4.31
N ARG A 124 22.08 -6.34 4.35
CA ARG A 124 22.94 -5.32 3.72
C ARG A 124 24.31 -5.22 4.39
N VAL A 125 24.39 -5.46 5.71
CA VAL A 125 25.66 -5.49 6.43
C VAL A 125 26.49 -6.70 5.99
N LEU A 126 25.87 -7.88 5.94
CA LEU A 126 26.56 -9.14 5.58
C LEU A 126 26.99 -9.22 4.11
N ASP A 127 26.34 -8.50 3.20
CA ASP A 127 26.71 -8.43 1.77
C ASP A 127 27.49 -7.16 1.39
N GLY A 128 27.89 -6.34 2.38
CA GLY A 128 28.76 -5.18 2.20
C GLY A 128 28.07 -3.91 1.68
N ARG A 129 26.75 -3.91 1.51
CA ARG A 129 25.97 -2.72 1.10
C ARG A 129 25.69 -1.74 2.24
N ALA A 130 26.00 -2.09 3.48
CA ALA A 130 25.91 -1.21 4.65
C ALA A 130 27.08 -1.46 5.61
N PRO A 131 27.56 -0.41 6.33
CA PRO A 131 28.62 -0.57 7.31
C PRO A 131 28.14 -1.36 8.53
N GLU A 132 29.00 -2.23 9.07
CA GLU A 132 28.76 -2.88 10.35
C GLU A 132 29.01 -1.91 11.52
N ASP A 133 28.08 -1.86 12.48
CA ASP A 133 28.23 -1.08 13.71
C ASP A 133 27.93 -1.92 14.97
N GLY A 134 27.89 -1.27 16.15
CA GLY A 134 27.57 -1.96 17.40
C GLY A 134 26.15 -2.53 17.45
N TRP A 135 25.20 -1.89 16.76
CA TRP A 135 23.81 -2.32 16.73
C TRP A 135 23.61 -3.51 15.79
N SER A 136 24.21 -3.49 14.60
CA SER A 136 24.14 -4.63 13.67
C SER A 136 24.81 -5.87 14.25
N ARG A 137 25.93 -5.73 14.99
CA ARG A 137 26.56 -6.86 15.69
C ARG A 137 25.68 -7.48 16.77
N GLU A 138 25.03 -6.66 17.59
CA GLU A 138 24.09 -7.16 18.60
C GLU A 138 22.90 -7.89 17.96
N GLN A 139 22.37 -7.34 16.87
CA GLN A 139 21.26 -7.94 16.14
C GLN A 139 21.65 -9.27 15.49
N LEU A 140 22.85 -9.36 14.89
CA LEU A 140 23.41 -10.63 14.39
C LEU A 140 23.56 -11.65 15.52
N ALA A 141 24.09 -11.25 16.68
CA ALA A 141 24.21 -12.13 17.85
C ALA A 141 22.86 -12.70 18.31
N ARG A 142 21.78 -11.92 18.24
CA ARG A 142 20.41 -12.38 18.58
C ARG A 142 19.82 -13.37 17.58
N THR A 143 20.26 -13.32 16.33
CA THR A 143 19.92 -14.34 15.31
C THR A 143 20.82 -15.58 15.41
N GLY A 144 22.01 -15.45 16.02
CA GLY A 144 23.05 -16.47 15.99
C GLY A 144 23.78 -16.57 14.65
N ALA A 145 23.52 -15.65 13.71
CA ALA A 145 24.17 -15.62 12.41
C ALA A 145 25.53 -14.92 12.46
N THR A 146 26.51 -15.50 11.79
CA THR A 146 27.88 -14.97 11.64
C THR A 146 28.20 -14.57 10.21
N ASP A 147 27.37 -15.00 9.25
CA ASP A 147 27.55 -14.82 7.82
C ASP A 147 26.19 -14.88 7.10
N ARG A 148 26.22 -14.67 5.77
CA ARG A 148 25.03 -14.71 4.92
C ARG A 148 24.26 -16.02 5.05
N ASP A 149 24.95 -17.16 5.04
CA ASP A 149 24.32 -18.47 4.98
C ASP A 149 23.62 -18.82 6.29
N SER A 150 24.26 -18.54 7.43
CA SER A 150 23.67 -18.69 8.76
C SER A 150 22.47 -17.76 8.98
N LEU A 151 22.49 -16.54 8.43
CA LEU A 151 21.32 -15.65 8.47
C LEU A 151 20.16 -16.19 7.60
N VAL A 152 20.46 -16.76 6.43
CA VAL A 152 19.45 -17.43 5.58
C VAL A 152 18.81 -18.61 6.32
N VAL A 153 19.60 -19.43 7.02
CA VAL A 153 19.07 -20.53 7.85
C VAL A 153 18.14 -19.98 8.94
N TRP A 154 18.51 -18.89 9.60
CA TRP A 154 17.63 -18.25 10.58
C TRP A 154 16.32 -17.76 9.93
N LEU A 155 16.42 -17.06 8.78
CA LEU A 155 15.28 -16.54 8.02
C LEU A 155 14.26 -17.62 7.63
N CYS A 156 14.73 -18.78 7.17
CA CYS A 156 13.87 -19.91 6.81
C CYS A 156 13.08 -20.48 8.01
N ASN A 157 13.60 -20.32 9.23
CA ASN A 157 12.97 -20.81 10.45
C ASN A 157 12.23 -19.71 11.24
N ALA A 158 12.46 -18.45 10.92
CA ALA A 158 11.96 -17.31 11.67
C ALA A 158 10.45 -17.10 11.43
N ASN A 159 9.67 -17.20 12.50
CA ASN A 159 8.27 -16.79 12.52
C ASN A 159 8.11 -15.39 13.16
N GLN A 160 6.89 -14.87 13.20
CA GLN A 160 6.58 -13.54 13.76
C GLN A 160 7.18 -13.31 15.17
N THR A 161 7.17 -14.33 16.01
CA THR A 161 7.76 -14.28 17.36
C THR A 161 9.27 -14.17 17.30
N ALA A 162 9.93 -14.89 16.40
CA ALA A 162 11.38 -14.81 16.19
C ALA A 162 11.81 -13.40 15.75
N TYR A 163 11.08 -12.76 14.83
CA TYR A 163 11.37 -11.36 14.48
C TYR A 163 11.16 -10.42 15.67
N THR A 164 10.15 -10.66 16.50
CA THR A 164 9.85 -9.83 17.67
C THR A 164 11.02 -9.76 18.68
N THR A 165 11.85 -10.80 18.78
CA THR A 165 12.99 -10.83 19.73
C THR A 165 14.09 -9.81 19.38
N LEU A 166 14.10 -9.31 18.15
CA LEU A 166 15.04 -8.30 17.66
C LEU A 166 14.62 -6.87 18.02
N ALA A 167 13.34 -6.67 18.35
CA ALA A 167 12.77 -5.35 18.64
C ALA A 167 13.38 -4.65 19.88
N PRO A 168 13.68 -5.31 21.01
CA PRO A 168 14.27 -4.64 22.18
C PRO A 168 15.58 -3.93 21.87
N ALA A 169 16.48 -4.57 21.11
CA ALA A 169 17.74 -3.97 20.70
C ALA A 169 17.57 -2.77 19.75
N VAL A 170 16.41 -2.63 19.09
CA VAL A 170 16.08 -1.40 18.35
C VAL A 170 15.93 -0.21 19.30
N PHE A 171 15.37 -0.41 20.51
CA PHE A 171 15.12 0.64 21.50
C PHE A 171 16.27 0.88 22.49
N GLU A 172 17.16 -0.09 22.68
CA GLU A 172 18.27 -0.04 23.64
C GLU A 172 19.48 0.76 23.12
N PHE A 173 19.63 0.94 21.81
CA PHE A 173 20.78 1.68 21.23
C PHE A 173 20.53 3.19 21.10
N PRO A 174 21.55 4.03 21.30
CA PRO A 174 21.43 5.49 21.21
C PRO A 174 20.88 5.95 19.85
N ARG A 175 20.06 7.02 19.85
CA ARG A 175 19.45 7.62 18.64
C ARG A 175 20.46 8.14 17.60
N SER A 176 21.75 8.17 17.94
CA SER A 176 22.85 8.72 17.14
C SER A 176 23.57 7.71 16.25
N SER A 177 23.21 6.41 16.27
CA SER A 177 23.89 5.36 15.50
C SER A 177 22.99 4.70 14.45
N GLY A 178 23.29 4.99 13.17
CA GLY A 178 23.28 4.02 12.05
C GLY A 178 21.97 3.57 11.42
N GLY A 179 20.97 3.10 12.17
CA GLY A 179 19.81 2.43 11.56
C GLY A 179 18.59 2.23 12.47
N GLY A 180 18.79 1.92 13.76
CA GLY A 180 17.69 1.72 14.72
C GLY A 180 16.82 2.97 14.91
N ALA A 181 17.43 4.15 14.95
CA ALA A 181 16.72 5.43 15.12
C ALA A 181 15.76 5.76 13.97
N TYR A 182 16.11 5.37 12.74
CA TYR A 182 15.26 5.57 11.57
C TYR A 182 13.98 4.72 11.67
N TRP A 183 14.12 3.44 12.01
CA TRP A 183 12.98 2.52 12.13
C TRP A 183 12.09 2.82 13.34
N ILE A 184 12.66 3.32 14.44
CA ILE A 184 11.87 3.86 15.56
C ILE A 184 11.03 5.05 15.11
N ARG A 185 11.62 6.03 14.42
CA ARG A 185 10.89 7.21 13.92
C ARG A 185 9.77 6.82 12.94
N ARG A 186 10.04 5.88 12.01
CA ARG A 186 9.03 5.33 11.10
C ARG A 186 7.93 4.59 11.87
N GLY A 187 8.29 3.74 12.84
CA GLY A 187 7.33 3.04 13.71
C GLY A 187 6.42 4.00 14.46
N TRP A 188 6.95 5.07 15.06
CA TRP A 188 6.13 6.10 15.70
C TRP A 188 5.21 6.85 14.73
N LYS A 189 5.67 7.12 13.50
CA LYS A 189 4.81 7.70 12.45
C LYS A 189 3.67 6.75 12.08
N SER A 190 3.94 5.47 11.88
CA SER A 190 2.93 4.44 11.58
C SER A 190 1.95 4.26 12.72
N TYR A 191 2.43 4.19 13.97
CA TYR A 191 1.57 4.17 15.16
C TYR A 191 0.68 5.41 15.25
N GLY A 192 1.23 6.59 14.97
CA GLY A 192 0.46 7.82 14.90
C GLY A 192 -0.63 7.80 13.82
N SER A 193 -0.36 7.17 12.67
CA SER A 193 -1.34 6.96 11.60
C SER A 193 -2.45 6.01 12.04
N LEU A 194 -2.07 4.86 12.61
CA LEU A 194 -2.98 3.84 13.14
C LEU A 194 -3.92 4.40 14.22
N ARG A 195 -3.42 5.32 15.05
CA ARG A 195 -4.24 6.02 16.05
C ARG A 195 -5.20 7.04 15.44
N ARG A 196 -4.83 7.68 14.31
CA ARG A 196 -5.62 8.74 13.65
C ARG A 196 -6.71 8.21 12.72
N SER A 197 -6.56 6.99 12.20
CA SER A 197 -7.54 6.35 11.31
C SER A 197 -8.86 5.98 12.01
N ILE A 198 -8.88 5.98 13.33
CA ILE A 198 -10.07 5.67 14.12
C ILE A 198 -10.80 6.96 14.51
N PRO A 199 -12.11 7.10 14.20
CA PRO A 199 -12.90 8.28 14.55
C PRO A 199 -12.80 8.60 16.05
N ARG A 200 -12.55 9.88 16.38
CA ARG A 200 -12.56 10.35 17.78
C ARG A 200 -13.98 10.26 18.33
N ALA A 201 -14.31 9.19 19.04
CA ALA A 201 -15.38 9.24 20.03
C ALA A 201 -14.99 10.26 21.13
N ARG A 202 -15.95 10.86 21.82
CA ARG A 202 -15.76 11.86 22.90
C ARG A 202 -15.07 11.31 24.17
N CYS A 203 -14.21 10.30 24.06
CA CYS A 203 -13.59 9.61 25.19
C CYS A 203 -12.06 9.59 25.13
N PRO A 204 -11.39 9.60 26.29
CA PRO A 204 -9.93 9.69 26.36
C PRO A 204 -9.25 8.41 25.81
N PRO A 205 -8.20 8.56 24.97
CA PRO A 205 -7.43 7.42 24.47
C PRO A 205 -6.63 6.76 25.61
N ARG A 206 -6.60 5.43 25.65
CA ARG A 206 -5.73 4.65 26.54
C ARG A 206 -4.74 3.81 25.73
N CYS A 207 -3.47 3.84 26.11
CA CYS A 207 -2.49 2.85 25.65
C CYS A 207 -2.58 1.63 26.55
N ALA A 208 -2.86 0.46 25.99
CA ALA A 208 -2.89 -0.80 26.74
C ALA A 208 -1.70 -1.67 26.34
N SER A 209 -0.86 -2.04 27.31
CA SER A 209 -0.04 -3.25 27.24
C SER A 209 -0.86 -4.41 27.79
N ALA A 210 -0.65 -5.61 27.25
CA ALA A 210 -1.46 -6.78 27.55
C ALA A 210 -1.42 -7.14 29.05
N CYS A 211 -2.48 -6.77 29.79
CA CYS A 211 -3.09 -7.53 30.88
C CYS A 211 -4.25 -6.71 31.48
N GLY A 212 -5.42 -7.31 31.64
CA GLY A 212 -6.55 -6.63 32.25
C GLY A 212 -7.80 -7.50 32.40
N SER A 213 -7.81 -8.33 33.44
CA SER A 213 -9.02 -8.92 34.00
C SER A 213 -9.83 -7.85 34.74
N HIS A 214 -11.00 -7.45 34.23
CA HIS A 214 -12.11 -6.89 35.02
C HIS A 214 -13.45 -7.03 34.27
N ALA A 215 -14.49 -7.41 35.02
CA ALA A 215 -15.71 -8.01 34.50
C ALA A 215 -16.84 -7.00 34.28
N ARG A 216 -17.05 -6.58 33.02
CA ARG A 216 -18.38 -6.21 32.49
C ARG A 216 -18.49 -6.71 31.04
N ILE A 217 -19.44 -7.61 30.80
CA ILE A 217 -19.70 -8.20 29.48
C ILE A 217 -20.88 -7.44 28.84
N PRO A 218 -20.70 -6.78 27.68
CA PRO A 218 -21.75 -6.02 27.01
C PRO A 218 -22.97 -6.89 26.60
N PRO A 219 -24.17 -6.29 26.48
CA PRO A 219 -25.40 -7.01 26.12
C PRO A 219 -25.31 -7.81 24.81
N ARG A 220 -24.61 -7.30 23.79
CA ARG A 220 -24.44 -7.95 22.48
C ARG A 220 -23.61 -9.25 22.54
N VAL A 221 -22.67 -9.34 23.49
CA VAL A 221 -21.91 -10.58 23.72
C VAL A 221 -22.80 -11.61 24.40
N ARG A 222 -23.69 -11.18 25.32
CA ARG A 222 -24.66 -12.07 25.99
C ARG A 222 -25.69 -12.68 25.04
N SER A 223 -26.10 -11.96 24.00
CA SER A 223 -27.08 -12.48 23.02
C SER A 223 -26.55 -13.62 22.14
N ASN A 224 -25.23 -13.79 22.05
CA ASN A 224 -24.59 -14.88 21.30
C ASN A 224 -24.40 -16.16 22.12
N TRP A 225 -24.78 -16.15 23.41
CA TRP A 225 -24.64 -17.31 24.28
C TRP A 225 -25.76 -18.31 23.94
N ARG A 226 -25.39 -19.48 23.42
CA ARG A 226 -26.36 -20.53 23.07
C ARG A 226 -26.96 -21.14 24.35
N GLY A 227 -28.12 -20.64 24.77
CA GLY A 227 -28.95 -21.21 25.85
C GLY A 227 -30.26 -20.42 26.02
N ALA A 228 -31.40 -21.07 25.78
CA ALA A 228 -32.71 -20.46 25.48
C ALA A 228 -33.35 -19.56 26.56
N ILE A 229 -33.99 -18.47 26.11
CA ILE A 229 -35.27 -17.97 26.66
C ILE A 229 -36.22 -17.70 25.47
N LYS A 230 -37.49 -18.09 25.66
CA LYS A 230 -38.52 -18.43 24.66
C LYS A 230 -38.95 -17.32 23.69
N TRP A 231 -39.34 -17.78 22.50
CA TRP A 231 -39.92 -17.07 21.35
C TRP A 231 -41.30 -16.44 21.59
N ARG A 232 -41.57 -15.29 20.94
CA ARG A 232 -42.86 -14.99 20.30
C ARG A 232 -42.67 -14.33 18.93
N ALA A 233 -43.52 -14.77 18.01
CA ALA A 233 -43.69 -14.38 16.60
C ALA A 233 -43.84 -12.86 16.42
N SER A 234 -43.54 -12.25 15.28
CA SER A 234 -43.83 -12.58 13.88
C SER A 234 -43.08 -11.57 13.01
N TRP A 235 -42.81 -11.86 11.74
CA TRP A 235 -43.01 -10.97 10.57
C TRP A 235 -42.58 -11.73 9.31
N GLN A 236 -43.43 -11.60 8.29
CA GLN A 236 -43.41 -12.34 7.03
C GLN A 236 -42.23 -11.93 6.13
N LEU A 237 -41.77 -12.90 5.35
CA LEU A 237 -40.81 -12.73 4.26
C LEU A 237 -41.42 -11.91 3.11
N HIS A 238 -40.68 -10.93 2.62
CA HIS A 238 -40.82 -10.42 1.25
C HIS A 238 -39.65 -10.96 0.41
N PRO A 239 -39.90 -11.61 -0.73
CA PRO A 239 -38.84 -12.08 -1.59
C PRO A 239 -38.24 -10.89 -2.34
N LEU A 240 -36.98 -10.57 -2.06
CA LEU A 240 -36.20 -9.69 -2.92
C LEU A 240 -35.86 -10.47 -4.19
N THR A 241 -36.56 -10.12 -5.27
CA THR A 241 -36.24 -10.47 -6.65
C THR A 241 -34.75 -10.25 -6.92
N GLN A 242 -34.07 -11.32 -7.33
CA GLN A 242 -32.73 -11.25 -7.89
C GLN A 242 -32.77 -10.37 -9.14
N ARG A 243 -32.26 -9.14 -9.04
CA ARG A 243 -31.78 -8.40 -10.19
C ARG A 243 -30.49 -9.09 -10.65
N THR A 244 -30.57 -9.83 -11.74
CA THR A 244 -29.40 -10.26 -12.51
C THR A 244 -28.59 -9.02 -12.87
N LYS A 245 -27.44 -8.80 -12.22
CA LYS A 245 -26.45 -7.85 -12.69
C LYS A 245 -26.04 -8.32 -14.08
N LYS A 246 -26.19 -7.46 -15.10
CA LYS A 246 -25.46 -7.60 -16.36
C LYS A 246 -24.00 -7.87 -16.00
N ALA A 247 -23.41 -8.94 -16.54
CA ALA A 247 -21.98 -9.20 -16.39
C ALA A 247 -21.25 -7.97 -16.95
N VAL A 248 -20.57 -7.23 -16.08
CA VAL A 248 -19.74 -6.10 -16.49
C VAL A 248 -18.50 -6.72 -17.12
N MET A 249 -18.35 -6.56 -18.43
CA MET A 249 -17.20 -7.02 -19.19
C MET A 249 -16.15 -5.90 -19.20
N TYR A 250 -15.02 -6.12 -18.52
CA TYR A 250 -13.86 -5.24 -18.57
C TYR A 250 -12.99 -5.63 -19.77
N SER A 251 -12.67 -4.67 -20.63
CA SER A 251 -12.01 -4.92 -21.92
C SER A 251 -10.65 -4.25 -22.07
N ALA A 252 -10.23 -3.42 -21.12
CA ALA A 252 -8.88 -2.88 -21.03
C ALA A 252 -8.54 -2.49 -19.59
N ILE A 253 -7.25 -2.49 -19.24
CA ILE A 253 -6.75 -2.04 -17.94
C ILE A 253 -5.75 -0.91 -18.17
N ALA A 254 -6.05 0.27 -17.66
CA ALA A 254 -5.13 1.39 -17.55
C ALA A 254 -4.63 1.52 -16.12
N THR A 255 -3.34 1.75 -15.92
CA THR A 255 -2.79 1.93 -14.58
C THR A 255 -1.68 2.96 -14.61
N ASP A 256 -1.73 3.88 -13.65
CA ASP A 256 -0.54 4.61 -13.28
C ASP A 256 0.53 3.67 -12.69
N LEU A 257 1.78 4.16 -12.65
CA LEU A 257 2.94 3.39 -12.27
C LEU A 257 3.39 3.69 -10.83
N ASP A 258 3.89 4.90 -10.57
CA ASP A 258 4.49 5.28 -9.28
C ASP A 258 3.43 5.58 -8.24
N GLY A 259 3.48 4.90 -7.09
CA GLY A 259 2.41 5.05 -6.09
C GLY A 259 1.13 4.28 -6.43
N THR A 260 1.10 3.60 -7.58
CA THR A 260 -0.05 2.82 -8.07
C THR A 260 0.32 1.35 -8.32
N LEU A 261 0.94 1.03 -9.47
CA LEU A 261 1.32 -0.34 -9.83
C LEU A 261 2.62 -0.78 -9.15
N LEU A 262 3.58 0.13 -8.99
CA LEU A 262 4.84 -0.12 -8.30
C LEU A 262 4.68 0.06 -6.79
N ASN A 263 5.43 -0.74 -6.03
CA ASN A 263 5.44 -0.65 -4.57
C ASN A 263 6.19 0.62 -4.08
N SER A 264 6.30 0.79 -2.75
CA SER A 264 6.95 1.97 -2.16
C SER A 264 8.45 2.11 -2.45
N ASP A 265 9.09 1.04 -2.92
CA ASP A 265 10.50 1.01 -3.29
C ASP A 265 10.68 1.18 -4.81
N HIS A 266 9.62 1.60 -5.53
CA HIS A 266 9.57 1.71 -7.00
C HIS A 266 9.84 0.39 -7.75
N GLN A 267 9.55 -0.74 -7.10
CA GLN A 267 9.75 -2.06 -7.67
C GLN A 267 8.42 -2.71 -8.04
N LEU A 268 8.47 -3.55 -9.07
CA LEU A 268 7.34 -4.38 -9.45
C LEU A 268 7.22 -5.57 -8.50
N ASP A 269 6.10 -5.65 -7.80
CA ASP A 269 5.80 -6.78 -6.93
C ASP A 269 5.52 -8.06 -7.76
N PRO A 270 6.10 -9.23 -7.41
CA PRO A 270 5.92 -10.46 -8.19
C PRO A 270 4.46 -10.90 -8.35
N PHE A 271 3.63 -10.70 -7.33
CA PHE A 271 2.20 -11.03 -7.38
C PHE A 271 1.43 -10.07 -8.31
N THR A 272 1.84 -8.80 -8.34
CA THR A 272 1.34 -7.81 -9.31
C THR A 272 1.74 -8.19 -10.73
N ALA A 273 3.01 -8.53 -10.96
CA ALA A 273 3.51 -8.97 -12.27
C ALA A 273 2.75 -10.21 -12.78
N GLU A 274 2.60 -11.24 -11.94
CA GLU A 274 1.83 -12.45 -12.26
C GLU A 274 0.38 -12.13 -12.63
N THR A 275 -0.26 -11.24 -11.88
CA THR A 275 -1.66 -10.84 -12.12
C THR A 275 -1.81 -10.14 -13.47
N VAL A 276 -0.93 -9.17 -13.76
CA VAL A 276 -0.95 -8.42 -15.02
C VAL A 276 -0.66 -9.36 -16.20
N ARG A 277 0.34 -10.24 -16.09
CA ARG A 277 0.62 -11.27 -17.11
C ARG A 277 -0.54 -12.22 -17.33
N THR A 278 -1.21 -12.64 -16.26
CA THR A 278 -2.39 -13.52 -16.37
C THR A 278 -3.52 -12.85 -17.14
N LEU A 279 -3.75 -11.55 -16.92
CA LEU A 279 -4.79 -10.80 -17.62
C LEU A 279 -4.41 -10.51 -19.07
N ALA A 280 -3.16 -10.14 -19.32
CA ALA A 280 -2.62 -10.01 -20.67
C ALA A 280 -2.74 -11.32 -21.45
N GLY A 281 -2.41 -12.46 -20.83
CA GLY A 281 -2.56 -13.81 -21.43
C GLY A 281 -4.01 -14.23 -21.68
N ARG A 282 -4.98 -13.56 -21.04
CA ARG A 282 -6.43 -13.71 -21.33
C ARG A 282 -6.91 -12.76 -22.44
N GLY A 283 -5.99 -12.01 -23.06
CA GLY A 283 -6.29 -11.04 -24.11
C GLY A 283 -6.82 -9.71 -23.60
N VAL A 284 -6.64 -9.37 -22.32
CA VAL A 284 -6.99 -8.05 -21.78
C VAL A 284 -5.83 -7.09 -22.02
N PRO A 285 -5.98 -6.05 -22.85
CA PRO A 285 -4.93 -5.06 -23.10
C PRO A 285 -4.54 -4.32 -21.83
N ILE A 286 -3.23 -4.13 -21.65
CA ILE A 286 -2.63 -3.39 -20.54
C ILE A 286 -2.11 -2.05 -21.08
N ILE A 287 -2.43 -0.97 -20.37
CA ILE A 287 -2.04 0.39 -20.69
C ILE A 287 -1.37 0.98 -19.45
N ILE A 288 -0.09 1.33 -19.55
CA ILE A 288 0.66 1.99 -18.48
C ILE A 288 0.65 3.49 -18.73
N ALA A 289 0.20 4.29 -17.76
CA ALA A 289 0.07 5.74 -17.90
C ALA A 289 0.85 6.51 -16.84
N THR A 290 1.98 7.09 -17.20
CA THR A 290 2.96 7.65 -16.24
C THR A 290 3.54 9.00 -16.69
N GLY A 291 4.08 9.73 -15.71
CA GLY A 291 4.85 10.95 -15.94
C GLY A 291 6.30 10.69 -16.37
N ARG A 292 6.77 9.44 -16.27
CA ARG A 292 8.13 9.01 -16.66
C ARG A 292 8.37 9.09 -18.16
N HIS A 293 9.65 9.12 -18.52
CA HIS A 293 10.13 9.08 -19.90
C HIS A 293 9.86 7.72 -20.55
N TYR A 294 9.71 7.69 -21.88
CA TYR A 294 9.48 6.45 -22.63
C TYR A 294 10.58 5.39 -22.40
N CYS A 295 11.86 5.76 -22.60
CA CYS A 295 13.01 4.87 -22.38
C CYS A 295 13.07 4.29 -20.96
N ASP A 296 12.59 5.02 -19.95
CA ASP A 296 12.55 4.54 -18.56
C ASP A 296 11.49 3.46 -18.37
N VAL A 297 10.30 3.67 -18.93
CA VAL A 297 9.14 2.78 -18.76
C VAL A 297 9.23 1.56 -19.67
N ALA A 298 9.90 1.66 -20.82
CA ALA A 298 10.16 0.53 -21.70
C ALA A 298 10.89 -0.60 -20.95
N GLY A 299 11.91 -0.28 -20.15
CA GLY A 299 12.59 -1.27 -19.31
C GLY A 299 11.67 -1.91 -18.25
N ILE A 300 10.74 -1.13 -17.68
CA ILE A 300 9.76 -1.63 -16.70
C ILE A 300 8.71 -2.54 -17.37
N ARG A 301 8.25 -2.19 -18.57
CA ARG A 301 7.38 -3.05 -19.40
C ARG A 301 8.05 -4.40 -19.69
N ASP A 302 9.33 -4.37 -20.03
CA ASP A 302 10.07 -5.59 -20.34
C ASP A 302 10.20 -6.49 -19.10
N LEU A 303 10.38 -5.91 -17.91
CA LEU A 303 10.35 -6.64 -16.63
C LEU A 303 8.96 -7.20 -16.28
N LEU A 304 7.88 -6.45 -16.59
CA LEU A 304 6.49 -6.90 -16.46
C LEU A 304 6.22 -8.12 -17.36
N GLY A 305 6.87 -8.18 -18.52
CA GLY A 305 6.72 -9.26 -19.50
C GLY A 305 5.36 -9.24 -20.19
N VAL A 306 4.86 -8.05 -20.54
CA VAL A 306 3.60 -7.87 -21.30
C VAL A 306 3.77 -6.87 -22.43
N ASP A 307 3.00 -7.08 -23.50
CA ASP A 307 2.84 -6.15 -24.63
C ASP A 307 1.88 -5.01 -24.25
N ALA A 308 2.36 -4.09 -23.41
CA ALA A 308 1.56 -2.95 -22.94
C ALA A 308 1.66 -1.73 -23.87
N TYR A 309 0.56 -0.98 -23.96
CA TYR A 309 0.59 0.40 -24.45
C TYR A 309 1.24 1.29 -23.39
N LEU A 310 2.08 2.24 -23.82
CA LEU A 310 2.80 3.15 -22.93
C LEU A 310 2.36 4.59 -23.19
N ILE A 311 1.67 5.17 -22.22
CA ILE A 311 1.37 6.59 -22.13
C ILE A 311 2.44 7.21 -21.22
N THR A 312 3.33 8.02 -21.79
CA THR A 312 4.52 8.57 -21.10
C THR A 312 4.51 10.09 -21.12
N SER A 313 5.36 10.70 -20.29
CA SER A 313 5.43 12.17 -20.13
C SER A 313 4.05 12.80 -19.87
N ASN A 314 3.25 12.19 -18.98
CA ASN A 314 1.88 12.57 -18.63
C ASN A 314 0.89 12.61 -19.81
N GLY A 315 1.17 11.88 -20.88
CA GLY A 315 0.32 11.82 -22.07
C GLY A 315 0.83 12.61 -23.26
N ALA A 316 2.03 13.22 -23.18
CA ALA A 316 2.67 13.84 -24.33
C ALA A 316 3.10 12.81 -25.40
N ARG A 317 3.15 11.52 -25.03
CA ARG A 317 3.50 10.41 -25.90
C ARG A 317 2.58 9.22 -25.64
N VAL A 318 2.23 8.51 -26.72
CA VAL A 318 1.60 7.19 -26.65
C VAL A 318 2.31 6.24 -27.61
N HIS A 319 2.79 5.12 -27.08
CA HIS A 319 3.38 4.03 -27.86
C HIS A 319 2.50 2.78 -27.73
N ALA A 320 2.20 2.15 -28.86
CA ALA A 320 1.60 0.83 -28.92
C ALA A 320 2.68 -0.25 -28.71
N PRO A 321 2.29 -1.53 -28.50
CA PRO A 321 3.24 -2.63 -28.45
C PRO A 321 4.13 -2.69 -29.69
N GLY A 322 5.39 -3.12 -29.51
CA GLY A 322 6.39 -3.08 -30.58
C GLY A 322 6.97 -1.67 -30.82
N ASP A 323 6.84 -0.78 -29.84
CA ASP A 323 7.45 0.55 -29.82
C ASP A 323 6.91 1.51 -30.90
N GLU A 324 5.74 1.22 -31.48
CA GLU A 324 5.07 2.07 -32.46
C GLU A 324 4.51 3.32 -31.77
N ARG A 325 5.09 4.50 -32.06
CA ARG A 325 4.55 5.78 -31.56
C ARG A 325 3.28 6.16 -32.33
N ILE A 326 2.14 6.11 -31.65
CA ILE A 326 0.82 6.42 -32.23
C ILE A 326 0.34 7.84 -31.92
N TYR A 327 0.96 8.52 -30.94
CA TYR A 327 0.65 9.91 -30.59
C TYR A 327 1.88 10.62 -30.03
N SER A 328 2.07 11.88 -30.42
CA SER A 328 3.06 12.79 -29.85
C SER A 328 2.54 14.23 -29.80
N ARG A 329 2.88 14.94 -28.71
CA ARG A 329 2.72 16.38 -28.57
C ARG A 329 3.94 16.99 -27.93
N ASP A 330 4.47 18.00 -28.61
CA ASP A 330 5.65 18.74 -28.17
C ASP A 330 5.27 20.14 -27.75
N LEU A 331 6.05 20.66 -26.81
CA LEU A 331 6.02 22.08 -26.50
C LEU A 331 6.45 22.88 -27.72
N ASP A 332 5.85 24.07 -27.89
CA ASP A 332 6.28 25.00 -28.92
C ASP A 332 7.78 25.33 -28.72
N PRO A 333 8.63 25.24 -29.76
CA PRO A 333 10.06 25.47 -29.62
C PRO A 333 10.43 26.85 -29.04
N ALA A 334 9.64 27.89 -29.33
CA ALA A 334 9.84 29.20 -28.72
C ALA A 334 9.49 29.20 -27.23
N ALA A 335 8.44 28.47 -26.84
CA ALA A 335 8.14 28.25 -25.43
C ALA A 335 9.28 27.50 -24.74
N VAL A 336 9.81 26.41 -25.32
CA VAL A 336 10.94 25.66 -24.74
C VAL A 336 12.16 26.55 -24.53
N ARG A 337 12.58 27.30 -25.56
CA ARG A 337 13.71 28.23 -25.47
C ARG A 337 13.50 29.29 -24.38
N ARG A 338 12.25 29.66 -24.10
CA ARG A 338 11.90 30.57 -23.01
C ARG A 338 11.91 29.87 -21.64
N LEU A 339 11.41 28.63 -21.57
CA LEU A 339 11.30 27.81 -20.35
C LEU A 339 12.65 27.54 -19.70
N VAL A 340 13.73 27.51 -20.48
CA VAL A 340 15.11 27.25 -19.98
C VAL A 340 15.86 28.51 -19.57
N GLN A 341 15.27 29.70 -19.69
CA GLN A 341 15.97 30.95 -19.41
C GLN A 341 16.10 31.22 -17.90
N PRO A 342 17.29 31.68 -17.42
CA PRO A 342 17.55 31.89 -15.99
C PRO A 342 16.56 32.81 -15.27
N ASP A 343 16.07 33.85 -15.94
CA ASP A 343 15.13 34.81 -15.34
C ASP A 343 13.72 34.22 -15.14
N LEU A 344 13.34 33.22 -15.93
CA LEU A 344 12.10 32.48 -15.73
C LEU A 344 12.26 31.42 -14.62
N VAL A 345 13.36 30.67 -14.67
CA VAL A 345 13.71 29.66 -13.68
C VAL A 345 13.80 30.28 -12.28
N GLY A 346 14.32 31.51 -12.20
CA GLY A 346 14.49 32.28 -10.97
C GLY A 346 15.87 32.03 -10.36
N GLY A 347 16.00 30.95 -9.59
CA GLY A 347 17.20 30.66 -8.80
C GLY A 347 18.15 29.64 -9.44
N SER A 348 19.47 29.83 -9.25
CA SER A 348 20.51 28.90 -9.70
C SER A 348 20.49 27.52 -9.01
N ARG A 349 19.59 27.33 -8.04
CA ARG A 349 19.39 26.09 -7.27
C ARG A 349 18.39 25.13 -7.92
N VAL A 350 17.61 25.62 -8.89
CA VAL A 350 16.67 24.79 -9.66
C VAL A 350 17.44 24.13 -10.81
N ILE A 351 17.31 22.82 -10.91
CA ILE A 351 17.87 21.99 -11.97
C ILE A 351 16.81 21.85 -13.05
N VAL A 352 17.15 22.23 -14.28
CA VAL A 352 16.23 22.17 -15.42
C VAL A 352 16.53 20.92 -16.24
N ASN A 353 15.46 20.22 -16.65
CA ASN A 353 15.53 19.00 -17.42
C ASN A 353 14.60 19.11 -18.63
N LEU A 354 15.04 18.61 -19.79
CA LEU A 354 14.22 18.43 -20.97
C LEU A 354 14.07 16.94 -21.25
N PHE A 355 12.84 16.49 -21.46
CA PHE A 355 12.55 15.15 -21.98
C PHE A 355 12.27 15.27 -23.47
N ALA A 356 13.24 14.86 -24.28
CA ALA A 356 13.09 14.66 -25.71
C ALA A 356 12.52 13.24 -25.99
N ASP A 357 12.49 12.80 -27.24
CA ASP A 357 12.04 11.43 -27.56
C ASP A 357 13.00 10.36 -27.04
N ASP A 358 14.30 10.55 -27.29
CA ASP A 358 15.33 9.54 -27.03
C ASP A 358 16.36 10.01 -26.00
N ALA A 359 16.19 11.22 -25.43
CA ALA A 359 17.16 11.84 -24.55
C ALA A 359 16.53 12.54 -23.36
N TRP A 360 17.20 12.40 -22.22
CA TRP A 360 16.99 13.25 -21.04
C TRP A 360 18.15 14.24 -20.97
N LEU A 361 17.86 15.50 -21.25
CA LEU A 361 18.85 16.58 -21.23
C LEU A 361 18.76 17.32 -19.90
N ILE A 362 19.89 17.66 -19.30
CA ILE A 362 19.95 18.35 -18.00
C ILE A 362 20.97 19.49 -18.03
N ASP A 363 20.69 20.57 -17.29
CA ASP A 363 21.57 21.75 -17.26
C ASP A 363 22.88 21.54 -16.47
N ARG A 364 22.93 20.52 -15.60
CA ARG A 364 24.12 20.18 -14.80
C ARG A 364 24.08 18.73 -14.29
N HIS A 365 25.22 18.24 -13.83
CA HIS A 365 25.28 16.94 -13.17
C HIS A 365 24.45 16.90 -11.89
N ALA A 366 23.55 15.92 -11.80
CA ALA A 366 22.73 15.62 -10.62
C ALA A 366 22.66 14.09 -10.39
N PRO A 367 23.75 13.46 -9.91
CA PRO A 367 23.83 12.00 -9.75
C PRO A 367 22.72 11.40 -8.88
N GLU A 368 22.18 12.18 -7.94
CA GLU A 368 21.05 11.81 -7.09
C GLU A 368 19.77 11.50 -7.87
N LEU A 369 19.57 12.12 -9.04
CA LEU A 369 18.39 11.87 -9.89
C LEU A 369 18.46 10.53 -10.61
N LEU A 370 19.66 9.96 -10.79
CA LEU A 370 19.82 8.64 -11.41
C LEU A 370 19.23 7.52 -10.54
N VAL A 371 19.00 7.78 -9.25
CA VAL A 371 18.41 6.79 -8.32
C VAL A 371 17.02 6.34 -8.79
N PHE A 372 16.24 7.23 -9.42
CA PHE A 372 14.89 6.92 -9.91
C PHE A 372 14.87 6.09 -11.21
N HIS A 373 16.02 5.95 -11.86
CA HIS A 373 16.21 5.28 -13.15
C HIS A 373 17.18 4.09 -13.08
N GLN A 374 17.49 3.60 -11.87
CA GLN A 374 18.46 2.52 -11.68
C GLN A 374 18.04 1.22 -12.39
N ASP A 375 16.75 0.92 -12.41
CA ASP A 375 16.23 -0.33 -12.98
C ASP A 375 16.16 -0.29 -14.52
N SER A 376 15.94 0.88 -15.12
CA SER A 376 15.91 1.05 -16.58
C SER A 376 17.30 1.31 -17.17
N GLY A 377 18.24 1.82 -16.37
CA GLY A 377 19.55 2.27 -16.84
C GLY A 377 19.50 3.55 -17.66
N PHE A 378 18.34 4.25 -17.69
CA PHE A 378 18.17 5.52 -18.39
C PHE A 378 18.99 6.62 -17.71
N LYS A 379 19.73 7.40 -18.50
CA LYS A 379 20.70 8.40 -18.02
C LYS A 379 20.46 9.74 -18.68
N TYR A 380 20.85 10.80 -17.97
CA TYR A 380 20.86 12.14 -18.54
C TYR A 380 22.13 12.43 -19.34
N GLU A 381 22.01 13.40 -20.24
CA GLU A 381 23.09 14.07 -20.93
C GLU A 381 23.16 15.53 -20.45
N VAL A 382 24.34 15.96 -20.01
CA VAL A 382 24.54 17.34 -19.54
C VAL A 382 24.84 18.22 -20.74
N MET A 383 24.11 19.33 -20.90
CA MET A 383 24.37 20.34 -21.92
C MET A 383 23.93 21.74 -21.47
N ASP A 384 24.37 22.79 -22.18
CA ASP A 384 23.75 24.11 -22.03
C ASP A 384 22.38 24.10 -22.72
N LEU A 385 21.31 24.02 -21.93
CA LEU A 385 19.95 23.96 -22.44
C LEU A 385 19.54 25.21 -23.24
N GLN A 386 20.24 26.35 -23.07
CA GLN A 386 19.99 27.55 -23.86
C GLN A 386 20.47 27.41 -25.32
N GLU A 387 21.38 26.48 -25.60
CA GLU A 387 21.85 26.17 -26.95
C GLU A 387 20.92 25.17 -27.68
N HIS A 388 19.97 24.57 -26.97
CA HIS A 388 18.98 23.65 -27.56
C HIS A 388 17.98 24.42 -28.44
N ASP A 389 17.64 23.87 -29.61
CA ASP A 389 16.75 24.55 -30.58
C ASP A 389 15.27 24.55 -30.14
N GLY A 390 14.93 23.72 -29.16
CA GLY A 390 13.60 23.60 -28.55
C GLY A 390 12.67 22.60 -29.25
N GLN A 391 13.14 21.91 -30.30
CA GLN A 391 12.36 20.90 -31.01
C GLN A 391 12.26 19.61 -30.20
N ASP A 392 11.25 18.79 -30.52
CA ASP A 392 11.08 17.42 -30.02
C ASP A 392 11.04 17.28 -28.48
N ILE A 393 10.71 18.36 -27.75
CA ILE A 393 10.59 18.34 -26.29
C ILE A 393 9.15 18.05 -25.87
N ALA A 394 8.95 16.86 -25.30
CA ALA A 394 7.67 16.43 -24.75
C ALA A 394 7.33 17.15 -23.43
N LYS A 395 8.35 17.45 -22.62
CA LYS A 395 8.18 17.92 -21.24
C LYS A 395 9.44 18.63 -20.72
N VAL A 396 9.23 19.68 -19.92
CA VAL A 396 10.27 20.35 -19.12
C VAL A 396 10.04 20.04 -17.64
N LEU A 397 11.10 19.73 -16.90
CA LEU A 397 11.05 19.52 -15.44
C LEU A 397 11.99 20.48 -14.73
N TYR A 398 11.49 21.05 -13.64
CA TYR A 398 12.25 21.85 -12.69
C TYR A 398 12.33 21.09 -11.37
N ILE A 399 13.54 20.77 -10.94
CA ILE A 399 13.81 20.01 -9.72
C ILE A 399 14.57 20.89 -8.75
N GLY A 400 14.08 21.01 -7.51
CA GLY A 400 14.68 21.87 -6.51
C GLY A 400 13.86 21.99 -5.23
N ASP A 401 14.33 22.82 -4.30
CA ASP A 401 13.60 23.05 -3.05
C ASP A 401 12.19 23.62 -3.34
N PRO A 402 11.14 23.20 -2.60
CA PRO A 402 9.77 23.67 -2.82
C PRO A 402 9.60 25.19 -2.78
N ALA A 403 10.47 25.90 -2.04
CA ALA A 403 10.47 27.35 -1.98
C ALA A 403 10.94 27.99 -3.30
N ASP A 404 11.96 27.43 -3.94
CA ASP A 404 12.47 27.90 -5.24
C ASP A 404 11.49 27.56 -6.35
N LEU A 405 10.94 26.34 -6.35
CA LEU A 405 9.94 25.93 -7.34
C LEU A 405 8.65 26.76 -7.26
N LYS A 406 8.32 27.31 -6.09
CA LYS A 406 7.18 28.22 -5.95
C LYS A 406 7.41 29.53 -6.69
N GLU A 407 8.65 30.03 -6.72
CA GLU A 407 9.02 31.19 -7.51
C GLU A 407 8.97 30.86 -9.00
N THR A 408 9.56 29.73 -9.42
CA THR A 408 9.49 29.25 -10.80
C THR A 408 8.03 29.10 -11.28
N ALA A 409 7.16 28.48 -10.47
CA ALA A 409 5.73 28.34 -10.78
C ALA A 409 5.03 29.70 -10.91
N ALA A 410 5.36 30.67 -10.04
CA ALA A 410 4.80 32.02 -10.14
C ALA A 410 5.27 32.76 -11.40
N ASN A 411 6.51 32.53 -11.84
CA ASN A 411 7.04 33.09 -13.08
C ASN A 411 6.37 32.50 -14.30
N LEU A 412 6.24 31.16 -14.34
CA LEU A 412 5.50 30.44 -15.38
C LEU A 412 4.06 30.94 -15.50
N GLN A 413 3.34 31.05 -14.37
CA GLN A 413 1.96 31.54 -14.36
C GLN A 413 1.84 32.97 -14.87
N ARG A 414 2.79 33.84 -14.52
CA ARG A 414 2.78 35.26 -14.93
C ARG A 414 2.96 35.41 -16.43
N GLU A 415 3.78 34.57 -17.03
CA GLU A 415 4.17 34.69 -18.44
C GLU A 415 3.28 33.88 -19.38
N PHE A 416 3.00 32.62 -19.03
CA PHE A 416 2.28 31.70 -19.92
C PHE A 416 0.79 31.59 -19.58
N GLY A 417 0.36 32.00 -18.38
CA GLY A 417 -1.02 31.82 -17.94
C GLY A 417 -1.47 30.38 -18.11
N ASP A 418 -2.57 30.17 -18.84
CA ASP A 418 -3.15 28.85 -19.12
C ASP A 418 -2.65 28.23 -20.44
N ALA A 419 -1.66 28.82 -21.12
CA ALA A 419 -1.16 28.33 -22.39
C ALA A 419 -0.41 26.98 -22.26
N LEU A 420 0.16 26.71 -21.08
CA LEU A 420 0.89 25.49 -20.75
C LEU A 420 0.20 24.73 -19.63
N TYR A 421 0.35 23.41 -19.61
CA TYR A 421 -0.05 22.60 -18.47
C TYR A 421 1.11 22.52 -17.49
N VAL A 422 0.95 23.14 -16.33
CA VAL A 422 1.95 23.20 -15.25
C VAL A 422 1.43 22.43 -14.03
N THR A 423 2.17 21.43 -13.56
CA THR A 423 1.77 20.61 -12.41
C THR A 423 2.96 20.15 -11.57
N TYR A 424 2.74 19.91 -10.28
CA TYR A 424 3.71 19.23 -9.44
C TYR A 424 3.47 17.71 -9.50
N SER A 425 4.52 16.93 -9.72
CA SER A 425 4.49 15.46 -9.53
C SER A 425 4.94 15.08 -8.11
N LEU A 426 5.94 15.80 -7.59
CA LEU A 426 6.41 15.75 -6.21
C LEU A 426 6.58 17.19 -5.67
N PRO A 427 6.65 17.41 -4.34
CA PRO A 427 6.84 18.75 -3.78
C PRO A 427 8.11 19.48 -4.29
N ASP A 428 9.11 18.71 -4.71
CA ASP A 428 10.41 19.11 -5.24
C ASP A 428 10.55 18.89 -6.76
N CYS A 429 9.44 18.64 -7.47
CA CYS A 429 9.42 18.47 -8.92
C CYS A 429 8.20 19.16 -9.57
N LEU A 430 8.49 20.21 -10.35
CA LEU A 430 7.51 20.95 -11.15
C LEU A 430 7.66 20.60 -12.62
N GLU A 431 6.55 20.33 -13.29
CA GLU A 431 6.50 19.78 -14.64
C GLU A 431 5.70 20.68 -15.57
N VAL A 432 6.16 20.82 -16.80
CA VAL A 432 5.53 21.63 -17.84
C VAL A 432 5.37 20.83 -19.12
N MET A 433 4.14 20.78 -19.62
CA MET A 433 3.74 20.17 -20.89
C MET A 433 2.79 21.12 -21.65
N THR A 434 2.36 20.75 -22.86
CA THR A 434 1.31 21.51 -23.56
C THR A 434 -0.02 21.46 -22.79
N SER A 435 -0.82 22.53 -22.87
CA SER A 435 -2.12 22.63 -22.16
C SER A 435 -3.14 21.57 -22.59
N ASP A 436 -2.96 20.99 -23.77
CA ASP A 436 -3.82 19.95 -24.32
C ASP A 436 -3.38 18.51 -23.93
N VAL A 437 -2.28 18.33 -23.19
CA VAL A 437 -1.79 17.00 -22.77
C VAL A 437 -2.31 16.59 -21.40
N SER A 438 -2.83 15.36 -21.31
CA SER A 438 -3.08 14.66 -20.04
C SER A 438 -3.12 13.15 -20.24
N LYS A 439 -2.95 12.38 -19.15
CA LYS A 439 -3.03 10.91 -19.18
C LYS A 439 -4.39 10.43 -19.69
N GLY A 440 -5.48 11.12 -19.35
CA GLY A 440 -6.82 10.75 -19.81
C GLY A 440 -7.05 11.00 -21.30
N ARG A 441 -6.56 12.11 -21.85
CA ARG A 441 -6.63 12.36 -23.30
C ARG A 441 -5.78 11.34 -24.06
N ALA A 442 -4.58 11.06 -23.57
CA ALA A 442 -3.71 10.01 -24.12
C ALA A 442 -4.35 8.61 -24.04
N LEU A 443 -5.08 8.31 -22.96
CA LEU A 443 -5.83 7.06 -22.81
C LEU A 443 -6.87 6.89 -23.93
N ARG A 444 -7.52 7.96 -24.38
CA ARG A 444 -8.49 7.88 -25.48
C ARG A 444 -7.83 7.41 -26.77
N TYR A 445 -6.65 7.92 -27.13
CA TYR A 445 -5.92 7.46 -28.32
C TYR A 445 -5.55 5.97 -28.24
N ALA A 446 -5.12 5.50 -27.05
CA ALA A 446 -4.82 4.08 -26.84
C ALA A 446 -6.08 3.20 -26.96
N LEU A 447 -7.19 3.63 -26.36
CA LEU A 447 -8.48 2.92 -26.41
C LEU A 447 -9.09 2.90 -27.82
N GLU A 448 -9.02 4.00 -28.57
CA GLU A 448 -9.46 4.06 -29.96
C GLU A 448 -8.66 3.10 -30.85
N ARG A 449 -7.33 3.03 -30.67
CA ARG A 449 -6.48 2.08 -31.40
C ARG A 449 -6.79 0.62 -31.07
N LEU A 450 -7.26 0.37 -29.85
CA LEU A 450 -7.69 -0.94 -29.36
C LEU A 450 -9.15 -1.30 -29.69
N ASP A 451 -9.93 -0.36 -30.27
CA ASP A 451 -11.38 -0.50 -30.46
C ASP A 451 -12.13 -0.84 -29.16
N VAL A 452 -11.72 -0.20 -28.05
CA VAL A 452 -12.34 -0.39 -26.71
C VAL A 452 -13.05 0.88 -26.28
N ASP A 453 -14.34 0.75 -25.93
CA ASP A 453 -15.08 1.86 -25.36
C ASP A 453 -14.55 2.21 -23.96
N PRO A 454 -14.33 3.51 -23.62
CA PRO A 454 -13.84 3.91 -22.29
C PRO A 454 -14.67 3.37 -21.13
N SER A 455 -15.98 3.14 -21.32
CA SER A 455 -16.86 2.54 -20.31
C SER A 455 -16.46 1.12 -19.90
N GLN A 456 -15.66 0.43 -20.72
CA GLN A 456 -15.15 -0.93 -20.46
C GLN A 456 -13.71 -0.93 -19.92
N CYS A 457 -13.11 0.26 -19.74
CA CYS A 457 -11.76 0.41 -19.22
C CYS A 457 -11.77 0.49 -17.68
N VAL A 458 -10.91 -0.31 -17.05
CA VAL A 458 -10.58 -0.20 -15.63
C VAL A 458 -9.35 0.70 -15.50
N ALA A 459 -9.40 1.73 -14.65
CA ALA A 459 -8.26 2.62 -14.42
C ALA A 459 -7.83 2.67 -12.95
N PHE A 460 -6.52 2.80 -12.71
CA PHE A 460 -5.93 3.00 -11.39
C PHE A 460 -5.03 4.23 -11.36
N GLY A 461 -5.06 4.99 -10.26
CA GLY A 461 -4.20 6.17 -10.04
C GLY A 461 -4.19 6.64 -8.59
N ASP A 462 -3.22 7.47 -8.23
CA ASP A 462 -2.99 7.92 -6.85
C ASP A 462 -2.74 9.43 -6.70
N ASN A 463 -2.39 10.16 -7.77
CA ASN A 463 -1.95 11.55 -7.66
C ASN A 463 -2.74 12.51 -8.57
N MET A 464 -2.47 13.81 -8.46
CA MET A 464 -3.24 14.86 -9.13
C MET A 464 -3.19 14.78 -10.66
N ASN A 465 -2.09 14.27 -11.24
CA ASN A 465 -1.97 14.02 -12.68
C ASN A 465 -2.81 12.83 -13.17
N ASP A 466 -3.48 12.08 -12.29
CA ASP A 466 -4.36 10.96 -12.63
C ASP A 466 -5.85 11.36 -12.68
N ILE A 467 -6.21 12.61 -12.39
CA ILE A 467 -7.63 13.04 -12.40
C ILE A 467 -8.27 12.70 -13.76
N ASP A 468 -7.68 13.17 -14.85
CA ASP A 468 -8.18 12.93 -16.19
C ASP A 468 -8.20 11.44 -16.56
N LEU A 469 -7.23 10.65 -16.06
CA LEU A 469 -7.16 9.21 -16.27
C LEU A 469 -8.38 8.51 -15.64
N LEU A 470 -8.65 8.85 -14.38
CA LEU A 470 -9.76 8.29 -13.60
C LEU A 470 -11.12 8.79 -14.11
N GLU A 471 -11.23 10.03 -14.58
CA GLU A 471 -12.48 10.54 -15.15
C GLU A 471 -12.78 9.97 -16.54
N THR A 472 -11.75 9.56 -17.28
CA THR A 472 -11.92 8.99 -18.64
C THR A 472 -12.40 7.54 -18.61
N ALA A 473 -11.96 6.75 -17.64
CA ALA A 473 -12.30 5.33 -17.56
C ALA A 473 -13.69 5.09 -16.95
N GLY A 474 -14.40 4.07 -17.46
CA GLY A 474 -15.71 3.66 -16.94
C GLY A 474 -15.66 3.04 -15.54
N HIS A 475 -14.51 2.47 -15.17
CA HIS A 475 -14.29 1.80 -13.90
C HIS A 475 -13.01 2.31 -13.20
N PRO A 476 -13.03 3.54 -12.66
CA PRO A 476 -11.87 4.10 -11.99
C PRO A 476 -11.73 3.61 -10.55
N PHE A 477 -10.49 3.44 -10.12
CA PHE A 477 -10.11 3.08 -8.76
C PHE A 477 -8.95 3.95 -8.30
N MET A 478 -9.11 4.54 -7.13
CA MET A 478 -8.07 5.36 -6.50
C MET A 478 -7.31 4.53 -5.48
N MET A 479 -5.99 4.68 -5.41
CA MET A 479 -5.18 3.99 -4.40
C MET A 479 -5.49 4.50 -2.99
N ASN A 480 -5.40 3.65 -1.96
CA ASN A 480 -5.62 4.13 -0.58
C ASN A 480 -4.49 5.05 -0.09
N ASN A 481 -3.29 4.95 -0.67
CA ASN A 481 -2.17 5.88 -0.45
C ASN A 481 -2.26 7.16 -1.28
N ALA A 482 -3.36 7.40 -1.99
CA ALA A 482 -3.53 8.55 -2.88
C ALA A 482 -3.38 9.90 -2.17
N ASN A 483 -2.96 10.90 -2.96
CA ASN A 483 -2.87 12.28 -2.58
C ASN A 483 -4.19 12.76 -1.95
N PRO A 484 -4.18 13.37 -0.74
CA PRO A 484 -5.38 13.88 -0.10
C PRO A 484 -6.21 14.85 -0.94
N ASP A 485 -5.57 15.62 -1.83
CA ASP A 485 -6.27 16.56 -2.70
C ASP A 485 -6.97 15.85 -3.86
N LEU A 486 -6.41 14.74 -4.35
CA LEU A 486 -7.09 13.86 -5.32
C LEU A 486 -8.36 13.26 -4.69
N ILE A 487 -8.28 12.78 -3.44
CA ILE A 487 -9.43 12.24 -2.70
C ILE A 487 -10.54 13.29 -2.56
N LYS A 488 -10.18 14.54 -2.26
CA LYS A 488 -11.15 15.64 -2.18
C LYS A 488 -11.77 15.97 -3.54
N ARG A 489 -10.96 15.90 -4.61
CA ARG A 489 -11.40 16.24 -5.97
C ARG A 489 -12.33 15.19 -6.56
N LEU A 490 -12.07 13.91 -6.30
CA LEU A 490 -12.83 12.77 -6.84
C LEU A 490 -13.44 11.90 -5.71
N PRO A 491 -14.35 12.44 -4.88
CA PRO A 491 -14.86 11.75 -3.68
C PRO A 491 -15.71 10.51 -3.99
N ASN A 492 -16.19 10.37 -5.23
CA ASN A 492 -17.02 9.25 -5.67
C ASN A 492 -16.22 8.10 -6.30
N VAL A 493 -14.92 8.28 -6.54
CA VAL A 493 -14.07 7.22 -7.07
C VAL A 493 -13.76 6.22 -5.94
N PRO A 494 -14.07 4.93 -6.10
CA PRO A 494 -13.83 3.93 -5.06
C PRO A 494 -12.34 3.75 -4.80
N ARG A 495 -11.98 3.57 -3.53
CA ARG A 495 -10.59 3.33 -3.12
C ARG A 495 -10.27 1.84 -3.04
N VAL A 496 -9.05 1.47 -3.42
CA VAL A 496 -8.51 0.10 -3.35
C VAL A 496 -7.32 0.03 -2.38
N GLY A 497 -6.69 -1.14 -2.22
CA GLY A 497 -5.54 -1.31 -1.31
C GLY A 497 -4.36 -0.38 -1.62
N ASN A 498 -3.38 -0.32 -0.74
CA ASN A 498 -2.20 0.51 -0.98
C ASN A 498 -1.28 -0.14 -2.03
N ASN A 499 -0.45 0.66 -2.68
CA ASN A 499 0.54 0.17 -3.64
C ASN A 499 1.57 -0.79 -3.01
N PHE A 500 1.94 -0.57 -1.75
CA PHE A 500 2.83 -1.47 -0.99
C PHE A 500 2.17 -2.78 -0.52
N GLU A 501 0.89 -2.98 -0.81
CA GLU A 501 0.12 -4.19 -0.53
C GLU A 501 -0.38 -4.85 -1.83
N ALA A 502 0.20 -4.51 -2.99
CA ALA A 502 -0.28 -4.96 -4.30
C ALA A 502 -1.78 -4.66 -4.53
N GLY A 503 -2.24 -3.49 -4.09
CA GLY A 503 -3.66 -3.11 -4.12
C GLY A 503 -4.32 -3.19 -5.50
N VAL A 504 -3.59 -2.82 -6.56
CA VAL A 504 -4.02 -2.97 -7.96
C VAL A 504 -4.25 -4.45 -8.29
N ALA A 505 -3.29 -5.31 -7.97
CA ALA A 505 -3.36 -6.74 -8.28
C ALA A 505 -4.54 -7.42 -7.58
N HIS A 506 -4.74 -7.18 -6.29
CA HIS A 506 -5.88 -7.72 -5.55
C HIS A 506 -7.21 -7.25 -6.12
N GLN A 507 -7.32 -5.98 -6.50
CA GLN A 507 -8.53 -5.48 -7.12
C GLN A 507 -8.78 -6.12 -8.49
N LEU A 508 -7.74 -6.24 -9.32
CA LEU A 508 -7.83 -6.90 -10.62
C LEU A 508 -8.25 -8.37 -10.47
N ARG A 509 -7.61 -9.15 -9.59
CA ARG A 509 -7.99 -10.55 -9.35
C ARG A 509 -9.45 -10.66 -8.90
N LYS A 510 -9.92 -9.76 -8.05
CA LYS A 510 -11.33 -9.68 -7.63
C LYS A 510 -12.27 -9.37 -8.79
N LEU A 511 -11.95 -8.38 -9.64
CA LEU A 511 -12.79 -7.98 -10.77
C LEU A 511 -12.91 -9.08 -11.84
N PHE A 512 -11.81 -9.81 -12.08
CA PHE A 512 -11.72 -10.85 -13.11
C PHE A 512 -11.89 -12.29 -12.57
N GLY A 513 -12.24 -12.45 -11.28
CA GLY A 513 -12.47 -13.75 -10.64
C GLY A 513 -11.25 -14.68 -10.66
N ILE A 514 -10.04 -14.13 -10.57
CA ILE A 514 -8.79 -14.89 -10.49
C ILE A 514 -8.60 -15.33 -9.03
N ARG A 515 -8.30 -16.62 -8.80
CA ARG A 515 -8.01 -17.14 -7.46
C ARG A 515 -6.60 -16.72 -7.02
N ASP A 516 -6.42 -16.50 -5.71
CA ASP A 516 -5.11 -16.19 -5.10
C ASP A 516 -4.25 -17.46 -4.95
N GLU A 517 -4.11 -18.22 -6.03
CA GLU A 517 -3.13 -19.30 -6.13
C GLU A 517 -1.93 -18.73 -6.88
N LEU A 518 -0.79 -18.63 -6.20
CA LEU A 518 0.51 -18.48 -6.88
C LEU A 518 0.73 -19.80 -7.61
N ALA A 519 0.78 -19.75 -8.95
CA ALA A 519 1.20 -20.92 -9.70
C ALA A 519 2.69 -21.16 -9.37
N LEU A 520 2.96 -22.20 -8.58
CA LEU A 520 4.33 -22.68 -8.40
C LEU A 520 4.84 -23.11 -9.79
N PRO A 521 6.03 -22.68 -10.22
CA PRO A 521 6.59 -23.14 -11.48
C PRO A 521 6.74 -24.67 -11.44
N GLY A 522 5.98 -25.39 -12.27
CA GLY A 522 6.16 -26.85 -12.45
C GLY A 522 4.93 -27.75 -12.32
N GLN A 523 3.70 -27.23 -12.24
CA GLN A 523 2.51 -28.08 -12.34
C GLN A 523 1.80 -27.87 -13.69
N THR A 524 2.10 -28.73 -14.66
CA THR A 524 1.23 -28.95 -15.82
C THR A 524 -0.03 -29.67 -15.37
N PRO A 525 -1.23 -29.25 -15.82
CA PRO A 525 -2.46 -29.99 -15.56
C PRO A 525 -2.51 -31.25 -16.44
N ASP A 526 -2.64 -32.41 -15.81
CA ASP A 526 -3.11 -33.65 -16.44
C ASP A 526 -4.61 -33.57 -16.79
#